data_AF-A0A2M7YJV4-F1
#
_entry.id   AF-A0A2M7YJV4-F1
#
_cell.length_a   1.000
_cell.length_b   1.000
_cell.length_c   1.000
_cell.angle_alpha   90.00
_cell.angle_beta   90.00
_cell.angle_gamma   90.00
#
_symmetry.space_group_name_H-M   'P 1'
#
loop_
_entity.id
_entity.type
_entity.pdbx_description
1 polymer ?
#
loop_
_entity_poly.entity_id
_entity_poly.type
_entity_poly.pdbx_seq_one_letter_code
_entity_poly.pdbx_strand_id
1 'polypeptide(L)' 'MMPIIQSLLDTDFYKLMMGQLVFKLYADIPVKYAFKNRTKDIRLADIIDETELRRELDHVRTLRFNNSELHYLRGT' A
#
# COMPACT_ATOMS: atom_id res chain seq x y z
N MET A 1 -11.02 -11.16 11.63
CA MET A 1 -9.66 -10.82 12.11
C MET A 1 -9.50 -9.31 12.02
N MET A 2 -8.70 -8.70 12.89
CA MET A 2 -8.34 -7.29 12.72
C MET A 2 -7.47 -7.14 11.46
N PRO A 3 -7.63 -6.08 10.65
CA PRO A 3 -6.79 -5.85 9.49
C PRO A 3 -5.32 -5.65 9.86
N ILE A 4 -4.41 -6.10 8.98
CA ILE A 4 -2.96 -5.99 9.19
C ILE A 4 -2.52 -4.53 9.04
N ILE A 5 -2.87 -3.91 7.91
CA ILE A 5 -2.56 -2.51 7.60
C ILE A 5 -3.73 -1.64 8.06
N GLN A 6 -3.47 -0.63 8.88
CA GLN A 6 -4.52 0.21 9.47
C GLN A 6 -4.50 1.67 9.01
N SER A 7 -3.44 2.08 8.30
CA SER A 7 -3.21 3.47 7.90
C SER A 7 -2.57 3.56 6.51
N LEU A 8 -2.86 4.63 5.77
CA LEU A 8 -2.13 4.96 4.54
C LEU A 8 -0.71 5.49 4.82
N LEU A 9 -0.40 5.86 6.06
CA LEU A 9 0.96 6.20 6.49
C LEU A 9 1.80 4.97 6.84
N ASP A 10 1.21 3.78 6.93
CA ASP A 10 1.93 2.52 7.10
C ASP A 10 2.59 2.10 5.77
N THR A 11 3.57 2.89 5.36
CA THR A 11 4.31 2.73 4.12
C THR A 11 5.66 3.44 4.25
N ASP A 12 6.58 3.14 3.34
CA ASP A 12 7.86 3.83 3.31
C ASP A 12 7.68 5.30 2.89
N PHE A 13 8.31 6.23 3.63
CA PHE A 13 8.19 7.67 3.41
C PHE A 13 8.45 8.10 1.96
N TYR A 14 9.40 7.45 1.28
CA TYR A 14 9.74 7.79 -0.11
C TYR A 14 8.56 7.59 -1.08
N LYS A 15 7.58 6.73 -0.78
CA LYS A 15 6.39 6.54 -1.61
C LYS A 15 5.53 7.80 -1.66
N LEU A 16 5.44 8.55 -0.56
CA LEU A 16 4.71 9.82 -0.50
C LEU A 16 5.44 10.90 -1.31
N MET A 17 6.77 10.99 -1.13
CA MET A 17 7.60 11.96 -1.87
C MET A 17 7.59 11.70 -3.38
N MET A 18 7.76 10.44 -3.80
CA MET A 18 7.62 10.06 -5.21
C MET A 18 6.20 10.28 -5.72
N GLY A 19 5.17 9.95 -4.92
CA GLY A 19 3.77 10.16 -5.28
C GLY A 19 3.46 11.63 -5.56
N GLN A 20 3.99 12.55 -4.75
CA GLN A 20 3.87 13.99 -4.97
C GLN A 20 4.54 14.42 -6.29
N LEU A 21 5.74 13.91 -6.59
CA LEU A 21 6.44 14.20 -7.84
C LEU A 21 5.65 13.70 -9.05
N VAL A 22 5.18 12.44 -9.00
CA VAL A 22 4.36 11.83 -10.07
C VAL A 22 3.08 12.61 -10.26
N PHE A 23 2.38 12.98 -9.19
CA PHE A 23 1.16 13.77 -9.27
C PHE A 23 1.38 15.15 -9.92
N LYS A 24 2.51 15.80 -9.68
CA LYS A 24 2.81 17.12 -10.25
C LYS A 24 3.29 17.08 -11.70
N LEU A 25 4.02 16.04 -12.09
CA LEU A 25 4.76 16.03 -13.38
C LEU A 25 4.26 14.97 -14.37
N TYR A 26 3.61 13.90 -13.91
CA TYR A 26 3.35 12.69 -14.69
C TYR A 26 1.99 12.05 -14.37
N ALA A 27 0.99 12.87 -13.99
CA ALA A 27 -0.31 12.39 -13.49
C ALA A 27 -1.06 11.47 -14.48
N ASP A 28 -0.89 11.71 -15.79
CA ASP A 28 -1.61 11.01 -16.86
C ASP A 28 -0.87 9.78 -17.40
N ILE A 29 0.29 9.42 -16.82
CA ILE A 29 1.10 8.29 -17.31
C ILE A 29 0.68 6.99 -16.63
N PRO A 30 0.11 6.01 -17.36
CA PRO A 30 -0.26 4.72 -16.77
C PRO A 30 0.98 3.85 -16.54
N VAL A 31 1.00 3.15 -15.41
CA VAL A 31 2.04 2.17 -15.05
C VAL A 31 1.42 0.87 -14.54
N LYS A 32 2.17 -0.23 -14.61
CA LYS A 32 1.75 -1.54 -14.09
C LYS A 32 2.81 -2.08 -13.12
N TYR A 33 2.36 -2.62 -11.99
CA TYR A 33 3.20 -3.32 -11.02
C TYR A 33 2.86 -4.81 -11.00
N ALA A 34 3.86 -5.65 -10.75
CA ALA A 34 3.68 -7.08 -10.57
C ALA A 34 4.47 -7.55 -9.34
N PHE A 35 3.87 -8.43 -8.56
CA PHE A 35 4.56 -9.12 -7.48
C PHE A 35 5.36 -10.30 -8.03
N LYS A 36 6.57 -10.52 -7.50
CA LYS A 36 7.41 -11.68 -7.83
C LYS A 36 8.11 -12.19 -6.58
N ASN A 37 7.75 -13.40 -6.15
CA ASN A 37 8.58 -14.15 -5.21
C ASN A 37 9.88 -14.61 -5.92
N ARG A 38 11.03 -14.29 -5.33
CA ARG A 38 12.35 -14.65 -5.89
C ARG A 38 12.94 -15.93 -5.28
N THR A 39 12.30 -16.46 -4.25
CA THR A 39 12.74 -17.66 -3.52
C THR A 39 11.93 -18.86 -4.01
N LYS A 40 12.59 -19.79 -4.73
CA LYS A 40 11.91 -20.86 -5.48
C LYS A 40 11.38 -22.00 -4.61
N ASP A 41 12.04 -22.26 -3.49
CA ASP A 41 11.75 -23.30 -2.52
C ASP A 41 10.57 -22.93 -1.59
N ILE A 42 10.22 -21.64 -1.51
CA ILE A 42 9.08 -21.18 -0.71
C ILE A 42 7.85 -21.01 -1.60
N ARG A 43 6.84 -21.84 -1.35
CA ARG A 43 5.53 -21.78 -2.01
C ARG A 43 4.54 -20.98 -1.17
N LEU A 44 4.42 -19.68 -1.45
CA LEU A 44 3.53 -18.78 -0.69
C LEU A 44 2.07 -19.23 -0.67
N ALA A 45 1.59 -19.88 -1.73
CA ALA A 45 0.22 -20.38 -1.82
C ALA A 45 -0.08 -21.51 -0.82
N ASP A 46 0.95 -22.20 -0.29
CA ASP A 46 0.78 -23.23 0.72
C ASP A 46 0.82 -22.64 2.16
N ILE A 47 1.15 -21.34 2.28
CA ILE A 47 1.38 -20.64 3.55
C ILE A 47 0.30 -19.58 3.80
N ILE A 48 -0.14 -18.89 2.74
CA ILE A 48 -1.06 -17.76 2.81
C ILE A 48 -2.39 -18.20 2.21
N ASP A 49 -3.45 -18.15 3.01
CA ASP A 49 -4.81 -18.35 2.52
C ASP A 49 -5.21 -17.25 1.53
N GLU A 50 -5.70 -17.64 0.36
CA GLU A 50 -6.07 -16.69 -0.71
C GLU A 50 -7.23 -15.80 -0.29
N THR A 51 -8.20 -16.34 0.45
CA THR A 51 -9.39 -15.58 0.88
C THR A 51 -8.99 -14.49 1.86
N GLU A 52 -8.11 -14.80 2.80
CA GLU A 52 -7.50 -13.85 3.71
C GLU A 52 -6.69 -12.79 2.98
N LEU A 53 -5.83 -13.19 2.04
CA LEU A 53 -5.07 -12.25 1.22
C LEU A 53 -5.99 -11.26 0.49
N ARG A 54 -7.05 -11.75 -0.16
CA ARG A 54 -8.03 -10.90 -0.85
C ARG A 54 -8.74 -9.96 0.11
N ARG A 55 -9.12 -10.43 1.29
CA ARG A 55 -9.76 -9.60 2.33
C ARG A 55 -8.86 -8.44 2.75
N GLU A 56 -7.57 -8.69 2.99
CA GLU A 56 -6.61 -7.63 3.34
C GLU A 56 -6.39 -6.66 2.16
N LEU A 57 -6.29 -7.17 0.93
CA LEU A 57 -6.19 -6.34 -0.29
C LEU A 57 -7.43 -5.45 -0.51
N ASP A 58 -8.62 -5.97 -0.22
CA ASP A 58 -9.86 -5.19 -0.30
C ASP A 58 -9.93 -4.16 0.83
N HIS A 59 -9.50 -4.51 2.04
CA HIS A 59 -9.45 -3.59 3.18
C HIS A 59 -8.57 -2.37 2.88
N VAL A 60 -7.34 -2.55 2.38
CA VAL A 60 -6.42 -1.42 2.14
C VAL A 60 -6.97 -0.40 1.14
N ARG A 61 -7.86 -0.81 0.22
CA ARG A 61 -8.51 0.09 -0.74
C ARG A 61 -9.53 1.02 -0.08
N THR A 62 -10.03 0.66 1.10
CA THR A 62 -11.00 1.44 1.87
C THR A 62 -10.34 2.52 2.74
N LEU A 63 -9.05 2.40 3.02
CA LEU A 63 -8.33 3.33 3.89
C LEU A 63 -8.32 4.76 3.33
N ARG A 64 -8.40 5.73 4.24
CA ARG A 64 -8.31 7.17 3.96
C ARG A 64 -7.48 7.82 5.05
N PHE A 65 -6.78 8.90 4.71
CA PHE A 65 -6.10 9.69 5.73
C PHE A 65 -7.12 10.27 6.72
N ASN A 66 -6.86 10.08 8.00
CA ASN A 66 -7.59 10.78 9.05
C ASN A 66 -6.97 12.17 9.32
N ASN A 67 -7.67 12.99 10.12
CA ASN A 67 -7.21 14.36 10.39
C ASN A 67 -5.83 14.40 11.05
N SER A 68 -5.56 13.53 12.02
CA SER A 68 -4.27 13.48 12.71
C SER A 68 -3.12 13.13 11.76
N GLU A 69 -3.34 12.22 10.83
CA GLU A 69 -2.36 11.85 9.79
C GLU A 69 -2.11 13.00 8.81
N LEU A 70 -3.15 13.75 8.44
CA LEU A 70 -3.00 14.94 7.60
C LEU A 70 -2.24 16.06 8.32
N HIS A 71 -2.48 16.26 9.61
CA HIS A 71 -1.74 17.20 10.45
C HIS A 71 -0.26 16.84 10.54
N TYR A 72 0.02 15.56 10.79
CA TYR A 72 1.39 15.02 10.77
C TYR A 72 2.10 15.31 9.43
N LEU A 73 1.45 15.03 8.29
CA LEU A 73 2.04 15.30 6.97
C LEU A 73 2.25 16.79 6.68
N ARG A 74 1.44 17.68 7.26
CA ARG A 74 1.58 19.14 7.10
C ARG A 74 2.59 19.75 8.06
N GLY A 75 2.96 19.05 9.13
CA GLY A 75 3.76 19.60 10.23
C GLY A 75 3.01 20.65 11.05
N THR A 76 1.69 20.50 11.17
CA THR A 76 0.78 21.42 11.89
C THR A 76 0.11 20.73 13.06
#